data_AF-A0A8X6VR79-F1
#
_entry.id   AF-A0A8X6VR79-F1
#
_cell.length_a   1.000
_cell.length_b   1.000
_cell.length_c   1.000
_cell.angle_alpha   90.00
_cell.angle_beta   90.00
_cell.angle_gamma   90.00
#
_symmetry.space_group_name_H-M   'P 1'
#
loop_
_entity.id
_entity.type
_entity.pdbx_description
1 polymer ?
#
loop_
_entity_poly.entity_id
_entity_poly.type
_entity_poly.pdbx_seq_one_letter_code
_entity_poly.pdbx_strand_id
1 'polypeptide(L)'
;MEIKIEGYLIRGIAQCFNCNNFFHPAENCHLKPRCLKWGKEHPTRQCPIKERQENPFCINCQEYGHSACYTKCPKFPKPKKGTPLTANKTFESNVRREGVSFATIVSGTAPPPPHPSPQIN
;
A
#
# COMPACT_ATOMS: atom_id res chain seq x y z
N MET A 1 19.32 -14.93 -23.51
CA MET A 1 18.03 -15.25 -22.87
C MET A 1 17.34 -13.92 -22.60
N GLU A 2 16.34 -13.56 -23.38
CA GLU A 2 15.64 -12.28 -23.25
C GLU A 2 14.56 -12.44 -22.17
N ILE A 3 14.68 -11.68 -21.07
CA ILE A 3 13.68 -11.66 -20.00
C ILE A 3 12.67 -10.58 -20.37
N LYS A 4 11.52 -10.98 -20.91
CA LYS A 4 10.37 -10.09 -21.09
C LYS A 4 9.71 -9.85 -19.73
N ILE A 5 9.90 -8.66 -19.18
CA ILE A 5 9.19 -8.21 -17.99
C ILE A 5 7.81 -7.72 -18.47
N GLU A 6 6.81 -8.60 -18.43
CA GLU A 6 5.42 -8.18 -18.60
C GLU A 6 5.02 -7.31 -17.41
N GLY A 7 4.57 -6.08 -17.68
CA GLY A 7 4.14 -5.16 -16.62
C GLY A 7 3.00 -5.78 -15.81
N TYR A 8 3.26 -6.04 -14.52
CA TYR A 8 2.24 -6.52 -13.60
C TYR A 8 1.18 -5.44 -13.41
N LEU A 9 0.07 -5.57 -14.15
CA LEU A 9 -1.10 -4.71 -13.97
C LEU A 9 -1.75 -5.06 -12.63
N ILE A 10 -1.67 -4.15 -11.65
CA ILE A 10 -2.44 -4.25 -10.42
C ILE A 10 -3.92 -4.04 -10.79
N ARG A 11 -4.61 -5.12 -11.13
CA ARG A 11 -6.03 -5.14 -11.54
C ARG A 11 -7.01 -5.04 -10.35
N GLY A 12 -6.62 -4.30 -9.31
CA GLY A 12 -7.37 -4.18 -8.06
C GLY A 12 -7.87 -2.75 -7.84
N ILE A 13 -9.08 -2.62 -7.29
CA ILE A 13 -9.54 -1.31 -6.78
C ILE A 13 -8.77 -1.01 -5.52
N ALA A 14 -8.13 0.17 -5.47
CA ALA A 14 -7.40 0.61 -4.30
C ALA A 14 -8.34 0.70 -3.09
N GLN A 15 -7.99 -0.02 -2.03
CA GLN A 15 -8.60 0.14 -0.70
C GLN A 15 -7.69 1.01 0.16
N CYS A 16 -8.24 2.06 0.73
CA CYS A 16 -7.54 2.98 1.60
C CYS A 16 -7.23 2.31 2.94
N PHE A 17 -5.95 2.22 3.32
CA PHE A 17 -5.54 1.66 4.61
C PHE A 17 -5.93 2.51 5.83
N ASN A 18 -6.24 3.80 5.63
CA ASN A 18 -6.70 4.68 6.70
C ASN A 18 -8.18 4.43 7.03
N CYS A 19 -9.07 4.59 6.05
CA CYS A 19 -10.52 4.57 6.28
C CYS A 19 -11.23 3.29 5.79
N ASN A 20 -10.52 2.36 5.16
CA ASN A 20 -11.01 1.09 4.58
C ASN A 20 -12.07 1.22 3.45
N ASN A 21 -12.28 2.44 2.94
CA ASN A 21 -13.07 2.69 1.73
C ASN A 21 -12.24 2.47 0.46
N PHE A 22 -12.92 2.50 -0.69
CA PHE A 22 -12.32 2.25 -1.99
C PHE A 22 -12.02 3.55 -2.75
N PHE A 23 -11.29 3.43 -3.86
CA PHE A 23 -11.04 4.46 -4.88
C PHE A 23 -10.08 5.59 -4.50
N HIS A 24 -9.41 5.50 -3.36
CA HIS A 24 -8.36 6.44 -2.99
C HIS A 24 -7.28 5.76 -2.15
N PRO A 25 -6.03 6.24 -2.22
CA PRO A 25 -4.96 5.76 -1.37
C PRO A 25 -4.96 6.51 -0.02
N ALA A 26 -4.17 6.04 0.94
CA ALA A 26 -4.18 6.58 2.30
C ALA A 26 -3.64 8.02 2.38
N GLU A 27 -2.74 8.40 1.49
CA GLU A 27 -2.11 9.72 1.42
C GLU A 27 -3.12 10.84 1.10
N ASN A 28 -4.17 10.51 0.35
CA ASN A 28 -5.23 11.45 -0.03
C ASN A 28 -6.51 11.24 0.79
N CYS A 29 -6.40 10.57 1.95
CA CYS A 29 -7.55 10.26 2.78
C CYS A 29 -7.79 11.35 3.83
N HIS A 30 -8.90 12.06 3.71
CA HIS A 30 -9.35 13.05 4.71
C HIS A 30 -10.39 12.49 5.69
N LEU A 31 -10.65 11.19 5.63
CA LEU A 31 -11.60 10.50 6.51
C LEU A 31 -10.89 10.05 7.79
N LYS A 32 -11.69 9.93 8.85
CA LYS A 32 -11.21 9.35 10.11
C LYS A 32 -10.75 7.89 9.90
N PRO A 33 -9.72 7.45 10.64
CA PRO A 33 -9.27 6.07 10.57
C PRO A 33 -10.39 5.12 11.00
N ARG A 34 -10.54 4.01 10.28
CA ARG A 34 -11.44 2.92 10.68
C ARG A 34 -10.68 1.62 10.84
N CYS A 35 -10.92 0.93 11.94
CA CYS A 35 -10.32 -0.36 12.19
C CYS A 35 -10.95 -1.43 11.28
N LEU A 36 -10.13 -2.24 10.63
CA LEU A 36 -10.62 -3.31 9.75
C LEU A 36 -11.36 -4.41 10.53
N LYS A 37 -10.99 -4.65 11.80
CA LYS A 37 -11.57 -5.70 12.64
C LYS A 37 -13.01 -5.39 13.07
N TRP A 38 -13.27 -4.14 13.45
CA TRP A 38 -14.50 -3.74 14.15
C TRP A 38 -15.13 -2.43 13.67
N GLY A 39 -14.50 -1.70 12.75
CA GLY A 39 -15.01 -0.42 12.26
C GLY A 39 -14.92 0.75 13.24
N LYS A 40 -14.27 0.55 14.39
CA LYS A 40 -14.03 1.61 15.39
C LYS A 40 -13.04 2.66 14.87
N GLU A 41 -13.13 3.87 15.44
CA GLU A 41 -12.34 5.04 15.06
C GLU A 41 -10.86 4.95 15.53
N HIS A 42 -10.10 4.04 14.94
CA HIS A 42 -8.65 3.90 15.12
C HIS A 42 -8.03 3.09 13.97
N PRO A 43 -6.73 3.26 13.66
CA PRO A 43 -6.05 2.41 12.68
C PRO A 43 -5.89 0.97 13.22
N THR A 44 -5.94 -0.03 12.35
CA THR A 44 -5.85 -1.45 12.73
C THR A 44 -4.60 -1.78 13.58
N ARG A 45 -3.49 -1.04 13.40
CA ARG A 45 -2.25 -1.18 14.20
C ARG A 45 -2.42 -0.82 15.67
N GLN A 46 -3.37 0.06 15.99
CA GLN A 46 -3.70 0.50 17.35
C GLN A 46 -4.93 -0.23 17.90
N CYS A 47 -5.37 -1.31 17.25
CA CYS A 47 -6.53 -2.05 17.72
C CYS A 47 -6.19 -2.77 19.04
N PRO A 48 -6.97 -2.57 20.12
CA PRO A 48 -6.73 -3.22 21.40
C PRO A 48 -6.94 -4.73 21.33
N ILE A 49 -7.79 -5.18 20.40
CA ILE A 49 -8.15 -6.59 20.23
C ILE A 49 -7.14 -7.22 19.27
N LYS A 50 -6.29 -8.10 19.79
CA LYS A 50 -5.24 -8.77 19.01
C LYS A 50 -5.66 -10.16 18.53
N GLU A 51 -6.67 -10.73 19.18
CA GLU A 51 -7.21 -12.04 18.90
C GLU A 51 -7.77 -12.12 17.47
N ARG A 52 -7.77 -13.35 16.94
CA ARG A 52 -8.45 -13.69 15.69
C ARG A 52 -9.95 -13.78 15.98
N GLN A 53 -10.74 -13.05 15.21
CA GLN A 53 -12.19 -13.22 15.23
C GLN A 53 -12.56 -14.42 14.34
N GLU A 54 -13.27 -15.40 14.90
CA GLU A 54 -13.80 -16.53 14.12
C GLU A 54 -14.82 -16.05 13.09
N ASN A 55 -15.67 -15.09 13.47
CA ASN A 55 -16.70 -14.52 12.61
C ASN A 55 -16.50 -13.00 12.45
N PRO A 56 -15.62 -12.56 11.54
CA PRO A 56 -15.31 -11.14 11.36
C PRO A 56 -16.51 -10.37 10.80
N PHE A 57 -16.62 -9.10 11.19
CA PHE A 57 -17.65 -8.19 10.70
C PHE A 57 -17.11 -7.32 9.56
N CYS A 58 -17.86 -7.23 8.46
CA CYS A 58 -17.51 -6.42 7.32
C CYS A 58 -18.11 -5.02 7.48
N ILE A 59 -17.25 -4.02 7.71
CA ILE A 59 -17.67 -2.62 7.90
C ILE A 59 -18.24 -1.95 6.63
N ASN A 60 -18.07 -2.58 5.46
CA ASN A 60 -18.57 -2.07 4.19
C ASN A 60 -19.98 -2.61 3.87
N CYS A 61 -20.20 -3.92 3.96
CA CYS A 61 -21.52 -4.51 3.73
C CYS A 61 -22.39 -4.66 4.98
N GLN A 62 -21.80 -4.50 6.18
CA GLN A 62 -22.45 -4.67 7.48
C GLN A 62 -22.91 -6.11 7.76
N GLU A 63 -22.23 -7.09 7.19
CA GLU A 63 -22.49 -8.52 7.39
C GLU A 63 -21.33 -9.20 8.13
N TYR A 64 -21.64 -10.30 8.81
CA TYR A 64 -20.65 -11.17 9.42
C TYR A 64 -20.14 -12.22 8.44
N GLY A 65 -18.97 -12.81 8.75
CA GLY A 65 -18.36 -13.91 7.99
C GLY A 65 -17.16 -13.49 7.14
N HIS A 66 -16.92 -12.19 6.98
CA HIS A 66 -15.74 -11.68 6.26
C HIS A 66 -15.34 -10.28 6.73
N SER A 67 -14.08 -9.88 6.46
CA SER A 67 -13.59 -8.53 6.70
C SER A 67 -13.76 -7.63 5.48
N ALA A 68 -13.68 -6.31 5.65
CA ALA A 68 -13.87 -5.36 4.55
C ALA A 68 -12.82 -5.43 3.42
N CYS A 69 -11.70 -6.13 3.62
CA CYS A 69 -10.70 -6.40 2.57
C CYS A 69 -11.07 -7.59 1.69
N TYR A 70 -12.15 -8.32 2.00
CA TYR A 70 -12.54 -9.49 1.25
C TYR A 70 -13.06 -9.10 -0.14
N THR A 71 -12.33 -9.51 -1.18
CA THR A 71 -12.61 -9.14 -2.58
C THR A 71 -13.92 -9.69 -3.13
N LYS A 72 -14.48 -10.74 -2.52
CA LYS A 72 -15.78 -11.31 -2.88
C LYS A 72 -16.92 -10.75 -2.03
N CYS A 73 -16.69 -9.70 -1.22
CA CYS A 73 -17.75 -8.99 -0.53
C CYS A 73 -18.78 -8.48 -1.55
N PRO A 74 -20.10 -8.59 -1.29
CA PRO A 74 -21.12 -8.16 -2.24
C PRO A 74 -21.07 -6.66 -2.55
N LYS A 75 -20.58 -5.84 -1.61
CA LYS A 75 -20.33 -4.41 -1.82
C LYS A 75 -18.89 -4.08 -2.24
N PHE A 76 -18.04 -5.08 -2.47
CA PHE A 76 -16.72 -4.83 -3.04
C PHE A 76 -16.91 -4.28 -4.45
N PRO A 77 -16.34 -3.10 -4.76
CA PRO A 77 -16.57 -2.50 -6.05
C PRO A 77 -15.99 -3.37 -7.16
N LYS A 78 -16.71 -3.45 -8.28
CA LYS A 78 -16.28 -4.20 -9.45
C LYS A 78 -15.54 -3.26 -10.39
N PRO A 79 -14.38 -3.66 -10.95
CA PRO A 79 -13.73 -2.89 -11.99
C PRO A 79 -14.71 -2.65 -13.14
N LYS A 80 -14.94 -1.39 -13.52
CA LYS A 80 -15.59 -1.09 -14.80
C LYS A 80 -14.57 -1.37 -15.89
N LYS A 81 -14.97 -2.10 -16.94
CA LYS A 81 -14.10 -2.36 -18.10
C LYS A 81 -13.67 -0.99 -18.67
N GLY A 82 -12.37 -0.73 -18.75
CA GLY A 82 -11.82 0.48 -19.35
C GLY A 82 -11.42 1.63 -18.41
N THR A 83 -11.64 1.52 -17.08
CA THR A 83 -11.11 2.52 -16.14
C THR A 83 -9.78 2.06 -15.56
N PRO A 84 -8.65 2.75 -15.80
CA PRO A 84 -7.42 2.52 -15.06
C PRO A 84 -7.69 2.82 -13.57
N LEU A 85 -7.73 1.78 -12.74
CA LEU A 85 -8.10 1.87 -11.32
C LEU A 85 -7.00 2.44 -10.42
N THR A 86 -5.91 2.86 -11.02
CA THR A 86 -4.86 3.62 -10.40
C THR A 86 -4.44 4.63 -11.45
N ALA A 87 -4.58 5.93 -11.16
CA ALA A 87 -3.70 6.89 -11.82
C ALA A 87 -2.30 6.36 -11.55
N ASN A 88 -1.60 5.94 -12.61
CA ASN A 88 -0.22 5.56 -12.54
C ASN A 88 0.54 6.75 -11.94
N LYS A 89 0.69 6.79 -10.61
CA LYS A 89 1.94 7.24 -10.05
C LYS A 89 2.91 6.13 -10.41
N THR A 90 3.41 6.17 -11.65
CA THR A 90 4.79 5.77 -11.86
C THR A 90 5.55 6.46 -10.74
N PHE A 91 5.93 5.69 -9.73
CA PHE A 91 6.94 6.14 -8.79
C PHE A 91 8.10 6.54 -9.71
N GLU A 92 8.42 7.84 -9.76
CA GLU A 92 9.58 8.36 -10.49
C GLU A 92 10.91 7.79 -9.95
N SER A 93 10.87 6.83 -9.03
CA SER A 93 12.04 6.05 -8.59
C SER A 93 12.60 5.10 -9.65
N ASN A 94 11.94 4.93 -10.81
CA ASN A 94 12.50 4.14 -11.91
C ASN A 94 13.59 4.88 -12.71
N VAL A 95 13.89 6.14 -12.38
CA VAL A 95 15.13 6.78 -12.84
C VAL A 95 16.30 6.19 -12.03
N ARG A 96 16.80 5.05 -12.50
CA ARG A 96 18.03 4.44 -11.97
C ARG A 96 19.20 5.35 -12.36
N ARG A 97 19.63 6.23 -11.46
CA ARG A 97 20.93 6.92 -11.61
C ARG A 97 22.01 5.91 -11.28
N GLU A 98 22.84 5.55 -12.26
CA GLU A 98 23.99 4.67 -12.04
C GLU A 98 24.87 5.25 -10.93
N GLY A 99 25.21 4.41 -9.94
CA GLY A 99 26.07 4.79 -8.82
C GLY A 99 25.38 5.43 -7.61
N VAL A 100 24.04 5.61 -7.60
CA VAL A 100 23.35 6.20 -6.44
C VAL A 100 22.49 5.16 -5.71
N SER A 101 22.79 4.95 -4.42
CA SER A 101 22.02 4.04 -3.57
C SER A 101 20.67 4.65 -3.18
N PHE A 102 19.66 3.80 -2.95
CA PHE A 102 18.33 4.23 -2.51
C PHE A 102 18.38 5.04 -1.20
N ALA A 103 19.27 4.69 -0.27
CA ALA A 103 19.45 5.41 0.99
C ALA A 103 19.88 6.87 0.76
N THR A 104 20.75 7.11 -0.23
CA THR A 104 21.23 8.45 -0.59
C THR A 104 20.11 9.35 -1.12
N ILE A 105 19.16 8.78 -1.87
CA ILE A 105 18.01 9.52 -2.42
C ILE A 105 17.04 9.95 -1.30
N VAL A 106 16.79 9.06 -0.34
CA VAL A 106 15.82 9.30 0.74
C VAL A 106 16.37 10.27 1.81
N SER A 107 17.68 10.27 2.04
CA SER A 107 18.28 11.07 3.11
C SER A 107 18.53 12.55 2.76
N GLY A 108 18.47 12.94 1.48
CA GLY A 108 18.69 14.34 1.06
C GLY A 108 20.08 14.90 1.40
N THR A 109 21.01 14.05 1.85
CA THR A 109 22.36 14.42 2.27
C THR A 109 23.35 14.10 1.15
N ALA A 110 24.28 15.04 0.92
CA ALA A 110 25.40 14.82 0.00
C ALA A 110 26.19 13.56 0.44
N PRO A 111 26.69 12.76 -0.51
CA PRO A 111 27.49 11.58 -0.17
C PRO A 111 28.71 12.01 0.65
N PRO A 112 29.07 11.25 1.71
CA PRO A 112 30.30 11.51 2.45
C PRO A 112 31.51 11.37 1.51
N PRO A 113 32.56 12.19 1.68
CA PRO A 113 33.77 12.05 0.88
C PRO A 113 34.36 10.65 1.06
N PRO A 114 34.99 10.08 0.01
CA PRO A 114 35.60 8.75 0.11
C PRO A 114 36.67 8.76 1.21
N HIS A 115 36.52 7.84 2.16
CA HIS A 115 37.57 7.56 3.13
C HIS A 115 38.79 6.96 2.40
N PRO A 116 40.03 7.38 2.74
CA PRO A 116 41.21 6.79 2.14
C PRO A 116 41.28 5.29 2.49
N SER A 117 41.57 4.47 1.48
CA SER A 117 41.75 3.02 1.64
C SER A 117 42.86 2.74 2.66
N PRO A 118 42.69 1.77 3.57
CA PRO A 118 43.76 1.33 4.44
C PRO A 118 44.90 0.78 3.57
N GLN A 119 46.10 1.34 3.70
CA GLN A 119 47.29 0.71 3.14
C GLN A 119 47.60 -0.53 3.97
N ILE A 120 47.33 -1.69 3.37
CA ILE A 120 47.84 -2.98 3.84
C ILE A 120 49.29 -3.04 3.35
N ASN A 121 50.21 -3.15 4.29
CA ASN A 121 51.65 -3.31 4.06
C ASN A 121 51.95 -4.62 3.33
#